data_AF-A0A9W8G412-F1
#
_entry.id   AF-A0A9W8G412-F1
#
_cell.length_a   1.000
_cell.length_b   1.000
_cell.length_c   1.000
_cell.angle_alpha   90.00
_cell.angle_beta   90.00
_cell.angle_gamma   90.00
#
_symmetry.space_group_name_H-M   'P 1'
#
loop_
_entity.id
_entity.type
_entity.pdbx_description
1 polymer ?
#
loop_
_entity_poly.entity_id
_entity_poly.type
_entity_poly.pdbx_seq_one_letter_code
_entity_poly.pdbx_strand_id
1 'polypeptide(L)'
;MDLFENYESEYAQLVVGIRQRLTTASQLAPADHQAATRAVERDLSEAQELIGQMEMELLALQGAERSKAAPRVRQYKAELDQVRRDSKSMAKSLNEANRRALLGDPAQEEVALESDQRTRLLSGNERLAQGSRRLQESHRLALDTEAVGASILNDLRSQREQIVNTRDTLMQADSHLDRSNRTLRTMTRRLMTNKMITTGLIVIGVSLVLLILYIKLTR
;
A
#
# COMPACT_ATOMS: atom_id res chain seq x y z
N MET A 1 -2.35 -2.89 18.01
CA MET A 1 -2.13 -3.83 16.89
C MET A 1 -3.42 -4.54 16.50
N ASP A 2 -4.34 -4.81 17.44
CA ASP A 2 -5.58 -5.57 17.19
C ASP A 2 -6.63 -4.90 16.31
N LEU A 3 -6.70 -3.56 16.25
CA LEU A 3 -7.78 -2.87 15.53
C LEU A 3 -7.63 -2.97 14.00
N PHE A 4 -6.39 -2.86 13.49
CA PHE A 4 -6.09 -3.04 12.07
C PHE A 4 -6.35 -4.48 11.62
N GLU A 5 -5.96 -5.47 12.42
CA GLU A 5 -6.22 -6.89 12.12
C GLU A 5 -7.72 -7.21 12.15
N ASN A 6 -8.49 -6.57 13.03
CA ASN A 6 -9.95 -6.71 13.05
C ASN A 6 -10.58 -6.14 11.76
N TYR A 7 -10.16 -4.95 11.32
CA TYR A 7 -10.61 -4.38 10.04
C TYR A 7 -10.18 -5.22 8.84
N GLU A 8 -8.98 -5.81 8.87
CA GLU A 8 -8.50 -6.72 7.81
C GLU A 8 -9.38 -7.98 7.73
N SER A 9 -9.76 -8.54 8.88
CA SER A 9 -10.67 -9.70 8.96
C SER A 9 -12.08 -9.38 8.47
N GLU A 10 -12.65 -8.25 8.91
CA GLU A 10 -13.97 -7.77 8.47
C GLU A 10 -13.99 -7.50 6.95
N TYR A 11 -12.95 -6.84 6.44
CA TYR A 11 -12.79 -6.61 5.00
C TYR A 11 -12.71 -7.92 4.21
N ALA A 12 -11.90 -8.89 4.66
CA ALA A 12 -11.75 -10.18 4.00
C ALA A 12 -13.08 -10.95 3.94
N GLN A 13 -13.84 -10.97 5.03
CA GLN A 13 -15.16 -11.59 5.08
C GLN A 13 -16.14 -10.89 4.12
N LEU A 14 -16.12 -9.56 4.07
CA LEU A 14 -17.00 -8.80 3.19
C LEU A 14 -16.68 -9.05 1.72
N VAL A 15 -15.41 -9.10 1.33
CA VAL A 15 -14.99 -9.40 -0.05
C VAL A 15 -15.39 -10.80 -0.48
N VAL A 16 -15.24 -11.80 0.39
CA VAL A 16 -15.72 -13.17 0.12
C VAL A 16 -17.25 -13.17 -0.07
N GLY A 17 -17.98 -12.47 0.81
CA GLY A 17 -19.42 -12.31 0.71
C GLY A 17 -19.88 -11.61 -0.57
N ILE A 18 -19.14 -10.59 -1.03
CA ILE A 18 -19.39 -9.87 -2.29
C ILE A 18 -19.18 -10.81 -3.47
N ARG A 19 -18.07 -11.56 -3.51
CA ARG A 19 -17.77 -12.50 -4.61
C ARG A 19 -18.81 -13.62 -4.71
N GLN A 20 -19.23 -14.15 -3.58
CA GLN A 20 -20.26 -15.18 -3.54
C GLN A 20 -21.60 -14.63 -4.00
N ARG A 21 -22.00 -13.43 -3.53
CA ARG A 21 -23.22 -12.75 -4.00
C ARG A 21 -23.15 -12.37 -5.48
N LEU A 22 -21.99 -11.99 -6.00
CA LEU A 22 -21.77 -11.71 -7.42
C LEU A 22 -21.98 -12.97 -8.27
N THR A 23 -21.45 -14.11 -7.80
CA THR A 23 -21.61 -15.41 -8.46
C THR A 23 -23.07 -15.87 -8.41
N THR A 24 -23.72 -15.79 -7.26
CA THR A 24 -25.15 -16.10 -7.11
C THR A 24 -26.00 -15.18 -7.97
N ALA A 25 -25.71 -13.87 -7.98
CA ALA A 25 -26.41 -12.90 -8.82
C ALA A 25 -26.37 -13.30 -10.30
N SER A 26 -25.26 -13.82 -10.81
CA SER A 26 -25.16 -14.27 -12.21
C SER A 26 -26.05 -15.48 -12.57
N GLN A 27 -26.59 -16.19 -11.57
CA GLN A 27 -27.41 -17.39 -11.74
C GLN A 27 -28.91 -17.15 -11.49
N LEU A 28 -29.31 -16.00 -10.95
CA LEU A 28 -30.70 -15.70 -10.58
C LEU A 28 -31.54 -15.24 -11.78
N ALA A 29 -32.85 -15.07 -11.60
CA ALA A 29 -33.75 -14.57 -12.65
C ALA A 29 -33.61 -13.04 -12.84
N PRO A 30 -33.92 -12.45 -14.02
CA PRO A 30 -33.72 -11.01 -14.33
C PRO A 30 -34.36 -10.03 -13.33
N ALA A 31 -35.44 -10.41 -12.65
CA ALA A 31 -36.10 -9.59 -11.64
C ALA A 31 -35.31 -9.50 -10.33
N ASP A 32 -34.69 -10.59 -9.90
CA ASP A 32 -33.92 -10.64 -8.65
C ASP A 32 -32.49 -10.11 -8.83
N HIS A 33 -31.98 -10.06 -10.08
CA HIS A 33 -30.70 -9.46 -10.41
C HIS A 33 -30.60 -7.98 -10.01
N GLN A 34 -31.70 -7.22 -10.14
CA GLN A 34 -31.70 -5.80 -9.81
C GLN A 34 -31.63 -5.58 -8.28
N ALA A 35 -32.25 -6.47 -7.50
CA ALA A 35 -32.11 -6.48 -6.05
C ALA A 35 -30.71 -6.94 -5.62
N ALA A 36 -30.17 -7.97 -6.27
CA ALA A 36 -28.83 -8.51 -5.99
C ALA A 36 -27.71 -7.50 -6.33
N THR A 37 -27.83 -6.78 -7.44
CA THR A 37 -26.87 -5.72 -7.82
C THR A 37 -26.87 -4.57 -6.82
N ARG A 38 -28.04 -4.12 -6.34
CA ARG A 38 -28.13 -3.10 -5.27
C ARG A 38 -27.54 -3.58 -3.94
N ALA A 39 -27.69 -4.87 -3.62
CA ALA A 39 -27.06 -5.45 -2.42
C ALA A 39 -25.53 -5.45 -2.55
N VAL A 40 -25.00 -5.89 -3.70
CA VAL A 40 -23.56 -5.86 -4.00
C VAL A 40 -23.00 -4.42 -3.97
N GLU A 41 -23.74 -3.44 -4.48
CA GLU A 41 -23.34 -2.03 -4.41
C GLU A 41 -23.26 -1.52 -2.96
N ARG A 42 -24.18 -1.96 -2.09
CA ARG A 42 -24.15 -1.63 -0.66
C ARG A 42 -22.93 -2.24 0.03
N ASP A 43 -22.69 -3.53 -0.17
CA ASP A 43 -21.55 -4.23 0.41
C ASP A 43 -20.22 -3.64 -0.10
N LEU A 44 -20.14 -3.24 -1.37
CA LEU A 44 -18.98 -2.54 -1.94
C LEU A 44 -18.72 -1.18 -1.27
N SER A 45 -19.78 -0.45 -0.92
CA SER A 45 -19.65 0.82 -0.19
C SER A 45 -19.12 0.60 1.22
N GLU A 46 -19.60 -0.44 1.90
CA GLU A 46 -19.16 -0.81 3.26
C GLU A 46 -17.69 -1.28 3.28
N ALA A 47 -17.25 -2.08 2.30
CA ALA A 47 -15.83 -2.44 2.17
C ALA A 47 -14.96 -1.21 1.87
N GLN A 48 -15.48 -0.22 1.14
CA GLN A 48 -14.75 1.02 0.88
C GLN A 48 -14.62 1.90 2.12
N GLU A 49 -15.62 1.88 3.01
CA GLU A 49 -15.56 2.54 4.32
C GLU A 49 -14.52 1.87 5.24
N LEU A 50 -14.47 0.53 5.28
CA LEU A 50 -13.45 -0.23 6.03
C LEU A 50 -12.03 0.07 5.53
N ILE A 51 -11.82 0.20 4.22
CA ILE A 51 -10.52 0.64 3.67
C ILE A 51 -10.18 2.05 4.15
N GLY A 52 -11.15 2.96 4.18
CA GLY A 52 -10.95 4.32 4.71
C GLY A 52 -10.55 4.32 6.20
N GLN A 53 -11.17 3.47 7.01
CA GLN A 53 -10.81 3.29 8.42
C GLN A 53 -9.40 2.70 8.58
N MET A 54 -9.04 1.71 7.75
CA MET A 54 -7.67 1.17 7.69
C MET A 54 -6.64 2.24 7.28
N GLU A 55 -6.96 3.14 6.33
CA GLU A 55 -6.10 4.26 5.93
C GLU A 55 -5.90 5.26 7.08
N MET A 56 -6.93 5.52 7.90
CA MET A 56 -6.81 6.39 9.09
C MET A 56 -5.92 5.76 10.17
N GLU A 57 -6.10 4.47 10.46
CA GLU A 57 -5.22 3.75 11.38
C GLU A 57 -3.78 3.70 10.87
N LEU A 58 -3.59 3.65 9.56
CA LEU A 58 -2.26 3.69 8.94
C LEU A 58 -1.51 5.01 9.16
N LEU A 59 -2.25 6.11 9.35
CA LEU A 59 -1.68 7.41 9.72
C LEU A 59 -1.22 7.42 11.20
N ALA A 60 -1.89 6.66 12.07
CA ALA A 60 -1.51 6.52 13.47
C ALA A 60 -0.27 5.62 13.68
N LEU A 61 -0.05 4.65 12.78
CA LEU A 61 1.10 3.73 12.82
C LEU A 61 2.43 4.41 12.41
N GLN A 62 3.54 4.06 13.07
CA GLN A 62 4.89 4.56 12.76
C GLN A 62 5.91 3.44 12.51
N GLY A 63 6.98 3.76 11.77
CA GLY A 63 8.13 2.86 11.58
C GLY A 63 7.82 1.58 10.79
N ALA A 64 8.22 0.43 11.34
CA ALA A 64 8.19 -0.86 10.65
C ALA A 64 6.77 -1.41 10.43
N GLU A 65 5.80 -1.08 11.29
CA GLU A 65 4.41 -1.53 11.17
C GLU A 65 3.71 -0.85 9.99
N ARG A 66 3.90 0.46 9.84
CA ARG A 66 3.40 1.22 8.68
C ARG A 66 4.01 0.72 7.37
N SER A 67 5.31 0.41 7.37
CA SER A 67 6.00 -0.16 6.21
C SER A 67 5.42 -1.50 5.76
N LYS A 68 4.86 -2.30 6.68
CA LYS A 68 4.23 -3.59 6.36
C LYS A 68 2.75 -3.45 5.98
N ALA A 69 2.03 -2.55 6.64
CA ALA A 69 0.59 -2.32 6.40
C ALA A 69 0.30 -1.51 5.13
N ALA A 70 1.14 -0.52 4.80
CA ALA A 70 0.93 0.38 3.65
C ALA A 70 0.76 -0.33 2.29
N PRO A 71 1.62 -1.31 1.92
CA PRO A 71 1.43 -2.03 0.67
C PRO A 71 0.16 -2.90 0.66
N ARG A 72 -0.26 -3.45 1.81
CA ARG A 72 -1.47 -4.27 1.92
C ARG A 72 -2.73 -3.44 1.68
N VAL A 73 -2.84 -2.26 2.30
CA VAL A 73 -3.97 -1.34 2.09
C VAL A 73 -4.07 -0.92 0.61
N ARG A 74 -2.93 -0.66 -0.05
CA ARG A 74 -2.91 -0.37 -1.50
C ARG A 74 -3.39 -1.55 -2.34
N GLN A 75 -3.01 -2.78 -1.96
CA GLN A 75 -3.46 -3.99 -2.64
C GLN A 75 -4.98 -4.20 -2.47
N TYR A 76 -5.52 -4.04 -1.27
CA TYR A 76 -6.96 -4.15 -1.02
C TYR A 76 -7.76 -3.12 -1.82
N LYS A 77 -7.27 -1.89 -1.92
CA LYS A 77 -7.89 -0.85 -2.75
C LYS A 77 -7.95 -1.24 -4.24
N ALA A 78 -6.84 -1.77 -4.77
CA ALA A 78 -6.80 -2.24 -6.15
C ALA A 78 -7.73 -3.44 -6.40
N GLU A 79 -7.83 -4.36 -5.44
CA GLU A 79 -8.73 -5.51 -5.50
C GLU A 79 -10.21 -5.08 -5.45
N LEU A 80 -10.57 -4.14 -4.58
CA LEU A 80 -11.92 -3.60 -4.48
C LEU A 80 -12.34 -2.85 -5.75
N ASP A 81 -11.43 -2.04 -6.32
CA ASP A 81 -11.67 -1.37 -7.60
C ASP A 81 -11.89 -2.36 -8.75
N GLN A 82 -11.17 -3.49 -8.74
CA GLN A 82 -11.37 -4.55 -9.73
C GLN A 82 -12.76 -5.19 -9.59
N VAL A 83 -13.12 -5.60 -8.37
CA VAL A 83 -14.45 -6.21 -8.10
C VAL A 83 -15.58 -5.24 -8.45
N ARG A 84 -15.39 -3.93 -8.20
CA ARG A 84 -16.35 -2.89 -8.58
C ARG A 84 -16.49 -2.72 -10.09
N ARG A 85 -15.40 -2.83 -10.86
CA ARG A 85 -15.46 -2.81 -12.32
C ARG A 85 -16.18 -4.04 -12.87
N ASP A 86 -15.90 -5.20 -12.31
CA ASP A 86 -16.50 -6.48 -12.72
C ASP A 86 -18.01 -6.48 -12.44
N SER A 87 -18.45 -6.00 -11.26
CA SER A 87 -19.87 -5.88 -10.94
C SER A 87 -20.62 -4.90 -11.84
N LYS A 88 -20.01 -3.75 -12.16
CA LYS A 88 -20.59 -2.75 -13.06
C LYS A 88 -20.67 -3.23 -14.51
N SER A 89 -19.70 -4.03 -14.95
CA SER A 89 -19.71 -4.67 -16.28
C SER A 89 -20.85 -5.68 -16.40
N MET A 90 -20.99 -6.57 -15.41
CA MET A 90 -22.09 -7.53 -15.34
C MET A 90 -23.47 -6.86 -15.29
N ALA A 91 -23.62 -5.80 -14.48
CA ALA A 91 -24.87 -5.06 -14.40
C ALA A 91 -25.27 -4.42 -15.76
N LYS A 92 -24.28 -3.93 -16.52
CA LYS A 92 -24.51 -3.38 -17.87
C LYS A 92 -24.90 -4.45 -18.88
N SER A 93 -24.19 -5.58 -18.92
CA SER A 93 -24.50 -6.66 -19.87
C SER A 93 -25.88 -7.26 -19.62
N LEU A 94 -26.28 -7.37 -18.35
CA LEU A 94 -27.60 -7.89 -17.96
C LEU A 94 -28.74 -6.92 -18.31
N ASN A 95 -28.55 -5.62 -18.11
CA ASN A 95 -29.52 -4.61 -18.53
C ASN A 95 -29.68 -4.56 -20.06
N GLU A 96 -28.58 -4.75 -20.81
CA GLU A 96 -28.63 -4.83 -22.27
C GLU A 96 -29.40 -6.07 -22.74
N ALA A 97 -29.18 -7.22 -22.11
CA ALA A 97 -29.91 -8.46 -22.40
C ALA A 97 -31.40 -8.34 -22.08
N ASN A 98 -31.76 -7.73 -20.96
CA ASN A 98 -33.15 -7.53 -20.55
C ASN A 98 -33.87 -6.53 -21.48
N ARG A 99 -33.20 -5.44 -21.87
CA ARG A 99 -33.71 -4.49 -22.88
C ARG A 99 -33.96 -5.19 -24.22
N ARG A 100 -33.11 -6.13 -24.61
CA ARG A 100 -33.24 -6.89 -25.86
C ARG A 100 -34.40 -7.90 -25.82
N ALA A 101 -34.66 -8.51 -24.66
CA ALA A 101 -35.80 -9.40 -24.45
C ALA A 101 -37.15 -8.65 -24.38
N LEU A 102 -37.17 -7.44 -23.81
CA LEU A 102 -38.36 -6.59 -23.73
C LEU A 102 -38.76 -5.94 -25.07
N LEU A 103 -37.85 -5.85 -26.04
CA LEU A 103 -38.09 -5.18 -27.33
C LEU A 103 -38.67 -6.08 -28.44
N GLY A 104 -38.83 -7.39 -28.21
CA GLY A 104 -39.61 -8.27 -29.08
C GLY A 104 -39.03 -8.58 -30.48
N ASP A 105 -39.44 -9.72 -31.02
CA ASP A 105 -39.05 -10.39 -32.28
C ASP A 105 -39.46 -9.59 -33.54
N PRO A 106 -38.64 -9.51 -34.63
CA PRO A 106 -38.86 -8.60 -35.75
C PRO A 106 -39.78 -9.20 -36.85
N ALA A 107 -40.90 -9.82 -36.48
CA ALA A 107 -41.81 -10.48 -37.42
C ALA A 107 -42.93 -9.60 -38.01
N GLN A 108 -42.71 -8.28 -38.10
CA GLN A 108 -43.61 -7.36 -38.84
C GLN A 108 -42.80 -6.54 -39.85
N GLU A 109 -42.34 -7.26 -40.86
CA GLU A 109 -41.44 -6.82 -41.92
C GLU A 109 -42.25 -6.59 -43.20
N GLU A 110 -42.86 -5.40 -43.35
CA GLU A 110 -43.22 -4.92 -44.71
C GLU A 110 -43.35 -3.40 -44.84
N VAL A 111 -43.45 -2.64 -43.74
CA VAL A 111 -43.44 -1.15 -43.79
C VAL A 111 -42.04 -0.56 -43.47
N ALA A 112 -41.05 -1.40 -43.17
CA ALA A 112 -39.81 -0.99 -42.52
C ALA A 112 -38.66 -0.53 -43.44
N LEU A 113 -38.69 -0.74 -44.76
CA LEU A 113 -37.50 -0.57 -45.59
C LEU A 113 -37.02 0.89 -45.75
N GLU A 114 -37.90 1.88 -45.73
CA GLU A 114 -37.52 3.31 -45.79
C GLU A 114 -37.19 3.89 -44.40
N SER A 115 -37.85 3.38 -43.35
CA SER A 115 -37.54 3.72 -41.96
C SER A 115 -36.21 3.10 -41.50
N ASP A 116 -35.87 1.90 -41.96
CA ASP A 116 -34.65 1.17 -41.60
C ASP A 116 -33.40 1.91 -42.10
N GLN A 117 -33.43 2.50 -43.30
CA GLN A 117 -32.28 3.25 -43.82
C GLN A 117 -32.02 4.53 -43.01
N ARG A 118 -33.06 5.26 -42.62
CA ARG A 118 -32.96 6.44 -41.75
C ARG A 118 -32.54 6.07 -40.32
N THR A 119 -33.06 4.97 -39.80
CA THR A 119 -32.72 4.42 -38.49
C THR A 119 -31.27 3.89 -38.45
N ARG A 120 -30.78 3.30 -39.55
CA ARG A 120 -29.36 2.92 -39.71
C ARG A 120 -28.42 4.12 -39.75
N LEU A 121 -28.81 5.20 -40.44
CA LEU A 121 -28.00 6.43 -40.46
C LEU A 121 -27.98 7.13 -39.10
N LEU A 122 -29.13 7.21 -38.42
CA LEU A 122 -29.22 7.76 -37.06
C LEU A 122 -28.41 6.94 -36.06
N SER A 123 -28.53 5.61 -36.09
CA SER A 123 -27.75 4.73 -35.21
C SER A 123 -26.25 4.73 -35.55
N GLY A 124 -25.87 4.90 -36.81
CA GLY A 124 -24.49 5.13 -37.23
C GLY A 124 -23.92 6.43 -36.67
N ASN A 125 -24.69 7.52 -36.74
CA ASN A 125 -24.30 8.82 -36.19
C ASN A 125 -24.23 8.80 -34.65
N GLU A 126 -25.17 8.12 -33.99
CA GLU A 126 -25.15 7.96 -32.53
C GLU A 126 -23.96 7.12 -32.05
N ARG A 127 -23.61 6.05 -32.77
CA ARG A 127 -22.38 5.27 -32.51
C ARG A 127 -21.12 6.11 -32.71
N LEU A 128 -21.07 6.94 -33.76
CA LEU A 128 -19.96 7.87 -33.99
C LEU A 128 -19.85 8.91 -32.88
N ALA A 129 -20.97 9.53 -32.49
CA ALA A 129 -21.01 10.50 -31.41
C ALA A 129 -20.61 9.89 -30.06
N GLN A 130 -20.99 8.63 -29.81
CA GLN A 130 -20.55 7.89 -28.62
C GLN A 130 -19.06 7.53 -28.69
N GLY A 131 -18.57 7.10 -29.86
CA GLY A 131 -17.15 6.84 -30.10
C GLY A 131 -16.29 8.08 -29.90
N SER A 132 -16.74 9.23 -30.41
CA SER A 132 -16.07 10.53 -30.22
C SER A 132 -16.00 10.93 -28.74
N ARG A 133 -17.09 10.76 -27.99
CA ARG A 133 -17.10 11.03 -26.54
C ARG A 133 -16.14 10.11 -25.78
N ARG A 134 -16.12 8.81 -26.11
CA ARG A 134 -15.19 7.84 -25.51
C ARG A 134 -13.74 8.15 -25.84
N LEU A 135 -13.45 8.58 -27.07
CA LEU A 135 -12.10 9.02 -27.47
C LEU A 135 -11.67 10.27 -26.69
N GLN A 136 -12.55 11.25 -26.54
CA GLN A 136 -12.26 12.46 -25.77
C GLN A 136 -12.02 12.14 -24.28
N GLU A 137 -12.81 11.23 -23.71
CA GLU A 137 -12.65 10.74 -22.35
C GLU A 137 -11.34 9.97 -22.18
N SER A 138 -10.99 9.11 -23.15
CA SER A 138 -9.74 8.34 -23.16
C SER A 138 -8.52 9.25 -23.30
N HIS A 139 -8.61 10.30 -24.12
CA HIS A 139 -7.56 11.31 -24.25
C HIS A 139 -7.35 12.08 -22.95
N ARG A 140 -8.45 12.48 -22.29
CA ARG A 140 -8.37 13.13 -20.97
C ARG A 140 -7.75 12.20 -19.92
N LEU A 141 -8.15 10.94 -19.89
CA LEU A 141 -7.60 9.94 -18.97
C LEU A 141 -6.11 9.69 -19.24
N ALA A 142 -5.70 9.66 -20.52
CA ALA A 142 -4.31 9.49 -20.90
C ALA A 142 -3.45 10.67 -20.41
N LEU A 143 -3.93 11.91 -20.57
CA LEU A 143 -3.24 13.09 -20.04
C LEU A 143 -3.14 13.09 -18.51
N ASP A 144 -4.20 12.69 -17.82
CA ASP A 144 -4.20 12.58 -16.35
C ASP A 144 -3.21 11.49 -15.89
N THR A 145 -3.15 10.38 -16.63
CA THR A 145 -2.19 9.29 -16.39
C THR A 145 -0.76 9.74 -16.65
N GLU A 146 -0.52 10.54 -17.69
CA GLU A 146 0.78 11.14 -17.97
C GLU A 146 1.23 12.08 -16.84
N ALA A 147 0.32 12.92 -16.34
CA ALA A 147 0.60 13.81 -15.22
C ALA A 147 0.96 13.03 -13.94
N VAL A 148 0.21 11.97 -13.63
CA VAL A 148 0.54 11.06 -12.50
C VAL A 148 1.89 10.38 -12.73
N GLY A 149 2.17 9.90 -13.94
CA GLY A 149 3.44 9.30 -14.30
C GLY A 149 4.62 10.26 -14.11
N ALA A 150 4.46 11.52 -14.53
CA ALA A 150 5.45 12.57 -14.33
C ALA A 150 5.69 12.86 -12.84
N SER A 151 4.64 12.90 -12.02
CA SER A 151 4.78 13.04 -10.56
C SER A 151 5.54 11.87 -9.95
N ILE A 152 5.24 10.63 -10.35
CA ILE A 152 5.95 9.44 -9.86
C ILE A 152 7.43 9.51 -10.21
N LEU A 153 7.79 9.93 -11.43
CA LEU A 153 9.19 10.11 -11.83
C LEU A 153 9.91 11.17 -10.98
N ASN A 154 9.21 12.25 -10.63
CA ASN A 154 9.76 13.28 -9.76
C ASN A 154 9.97 12.77 -8.32
N ASP A 155 9.01 12.00 -7.79
CA ASP A 155 9.12 11.38 -6.47
C ASP A 155 10.25 10.35 -6.41
N LEU A 156 10.40 9.52 -7.44
CA LEU A 156 11.50 8.55 -7.56
C LEU A 156 12.86 9.26 -7.59
N ARG A 157 12.94 10.41 -8.28
CA ARG A 157 14.16 11.23 -8.29
C ARG A 157 14.47 11.77 -6.89
N SER A 158 13.48 12.31 -6.19
CA SER A 158 13.63 12.80 -4.81
C SER A 158 14.03 11.68 -3.84
N GLN A 159 13.41 10.51 -3.95
CA GLN A 159 13.77 9.33 -3.16
C GLN A 159 15.21 8.88 -3.43
N ARG A 160 15.64 8.87 -4.69
CA ARG A 160 17.03 8.55 -5.06
C ARG A 160 18.01 9.52 -4.37
N GLU A 161 17.71 10.82 -4.39
CA GLU A 161 18.54 11.83 -3.73
C GLU A 161 18.59 11.62 -2.21
N GLN A 162 17.45 11.31 -1.59
CA GLN A 162 17.39 10.98 -0.16
C GLN A 162 18.22 9.74 0.19
N ILE A 163 18.19 8.69 -0.64
CA ILE A 163 19.01 7.49 -0.46
C ILE A 163 20.50 7.82 -0.56
N VAL A 164 20.89 8.63 -1.54
CA VAL A 164 22.29 9.07 -1.70
C VAL A 164 22.75 9.86 -0.49
N ASN A 165 21.97 10.84 -0.04
CA ASN A 165 22.30 11.65 1.14
C ASN A 165 22.39 10.81 2.43
N THR A 166 21.47 9.85 2.60
CA THR A 166 21.48 8.91 3.72
C THR A 166 22.74 8.04 3.70
N ARG A 167 23.13 7.55 2.52
CA ARG A 167 24.35 6.76 2.35
C ARG A 167 25.61 7.56 2.67
N ASP A 168 25.70 8.79 2.19
CA ASP A 168 26.85 9.66 2.48
C ASP A 168 26.93 10.01 3.97
N THR A 169 25.78 10.27 4.61
CA THR A 169 25.70 10.49 6.06
C THR A 169 26.14 9.25 6.84
N LEU A 170 25.73 8.06 6.41
CA LEU A 170 26.16 6.80 7.03
C LEU A 170 27.67 6.57 6.88
N MET A 171 28.25 6.85 5.71
CA MET A 171 29.70 6.74 5.49
C MET A 171 30.48 7.73 6.37
N GLN A 172 29.97 8.95 6.52
CA GLN A 172 30.56 9.93 7.44
C GLN A 172 30.46 9.45 8.89
N ALA A 173 29.30 8.95 9.33
CA ALA A 173 29.09 8.42 10.67
C ALA A 173 30.03 7.24 10.97
N ASP A 174 30.23 6.32 10.01
CA ASP A 174 31.18 5.21 10.12
C ASP A 174 32.63 5.71 10.33
N SER A 175 33.03 6.75 9.58
CA SER A 175 34.35 7.37 9.77
C SER A 175 34.52 8.04 11.15
N HIS A 176 33.44 8.62 11.69
CA HIS A 176 33.43 9.19 13.04
C HIS A 176 33.48 8.09 14.12
N LEU A 177 32.84 6.95 13.89
CA LEU A 177 32.90 5.78 14.77
C LEU A 177 34.32 5.19 14.81
N ASP A 178 35.01 5.10 13.68
CA ASP A 178 36.40 4.60 13.65
C ASP A 178 37.36 5.52 14.42
N ARG A 179 37.24 6.85 14.24
CA ARG A 179 38.00 7.84 15.03
C ARG A 179 37.67 7.77 16.52
N SER A 180 36.39 7.59 16.86
CA SER A 180 35.94 7.45 18.25
C SER A 180 36.49 6.18 18.88
N ASN A 181 36.47 5.04 18.17
CA ASN A 181 37.08 3.78 18.61
C ASN A 181 38.58 3.89 18.83
N ARG A 182 39.30 4.59 17.93
CA ARG A 182 40.73 4.85 18.11
C ARG A 182 41.01 5.68 19.37
N THR A 183 40.21 6.71 19.59
CA THR A 183 40.33 7.58 20.78
C THR A 183 40.00 6.83 22.07
N LEU A 184 38.91 6.05 22.08
CA LEU A 184 38.55 5.18 23.20
C LEU A 184 39.66 4.19 23.51
N ARG A 185 40.25 3.52 22.51
CA ARG A 185 41.42 2.63 22.70
C ARG A 185 42.58 3.34 23.38
N THR A 186 42.88 4.59 23.00
CA THR A 186 43.95 5.36 23.67
C THR A 186 43.60 5.71 25.12
N MET A 187 42.35 6.06 25.41
CA MET A 187 41.90 6.30 26.79
C MET A 187 41.96 5.03 27.64
N THR A 188 41.49 3.88 27.12
CA THR A 188 41.54 2.59 27.82
C THR A 188 42.97 2.18 28.14
N ARG A 189 43.91 2.35 27.20
CA ARG A 189 45.34 2.06 27.44
C ARG A 189 45.94 2.95 28.54
N ARG A 190 45.62 4.25 28.54
CA ARG A 190 46.08 5.19 29.60
C ARG A 190 45.52 4.78 30.96
N LEU A 191 44.23 4.45 31.04
CA LEU A 191 43.61 3.98 32.28
C LEU A 191 44.25 2.69 32.80
N MET A 192 44.53 1.72 31.93
CA MET A 192 45.19 0.48 32.31
C MET A 192 46.61 0.73 32.82
N THR A 193 47.37 1.61 32.15
CA THR A 193 48.72 2.00 32.56
C THR A 193 48.72 2.67 33.93
N ASN A 194 47.83 3.65 34.14
CA ASN A 194 47.69 4.33 35.42
C ASN A 194 47.29 3.36 36.53
N LYS A 195 46.36 2.43 36.27
CA LYS A 195 46.00 1.38 37.24
C LYS A 195 47.20 0.50 37.62
N MET A 196 47.99 0.05 36.64
CA MET A 196 49.19 -0.76 36.90
C MET A 196 50.22 -0.02 37.75
N ILE A 197 50.47 1.26 37.46
CA ILE A 197 51.38 2.11 38.24
C ILE A 197 50.90 2.23 39.69
N THR A 198 49.61 2.55 39.89
CA THR A 198 49.03 2.68 41.24
C THR A 198 49.10 1.38 42.02
N THR A 199 48.77 0.23 41.41
CA THR A 199 48.88 -1.08 42.07
C THR A 199 50.33 -1.41 42.42
N GLY A 200 51.29 -1.11 41.54
CA GLY A 200 52.72 -1.31 41.81
C GLY A 200 53.22 -0.52 43.02
N LEU A 201 52.84 0.76 43.15
CA LEU A 201 53.20 1.60 44.30
C LEU A 201 52.67 1.04 45.62
N ILE A 202 51.42 0.57 45.64
CA ILE A 202 50.81 -0.04 46.83
C ILE A 202 51.57 -1.31 47.24
N VAL A 203 51.88 -2.19 46.29
CA VAL A 203 52.61 -3.44 46.55
C VAL A 203 54.00 -3.15 47.13
N ILE A 204 54.75 -2.23 46.54
CA ILE A 204 56.08 -1.82 47.03
C ILE A 204 55.98 -1.27 48.46
N GLY A 205 54.99 -0.42 48.74
CA GLY A 205 54.75 0.13 50.07
C GLY A 205 54.49 -0.95 51.12
N VAL A 206 53.63 -1.93 50.81
CA VAL A 206 53.34 -3.07 51.70
C VAL A 206 54.58 -3.94 51.90
N SER A 207 55.34 -4.24 50.85
CA SER A 207 56.58 -5.03 50.95
C SER A 207 57.63 -4.38 51.84
N LEU A 208 57.80 -3.05 51.77
CA LEU A 208 58.72 -2.30 52.64
C LEU A 208 58.29 -2.37 54.11
N VAL A 209 57.00 -2.20 54.40
CA VAL A 209 56.48 -2.31 55.77
C VAL A 209 56.70 -3.71 56.34
N LEU A 210 56.42 -4.75 55.55
CA LEU A 210 56.67 -6.15 55.95
C LEU A 210 58.16 -6.42 56.20
N LEU A 211 59.04 -5.89 55.36
CA LEU A 211 60.49 -6.03 55.52
C LEU A 211 60.97 -5.38 56.83
N ILE A 212 60.51 -4.17 57.13
CA ILE A 212 60.87 -3.47 58.38
C ILE A 212 60.37 -4.25 59.60
N LEU A 213 59.12 -4.74 59.56
CA LEU A 213 58.57 -5.55 60.64
C LEU A 213 59.35 -6.85 60.85
N TYR A 214 59.75 -7.52 59.76
CA TYR A 214 60.57 -8.72 59.83
C TYR A 214 61.94 -8.45 60.48
N ILE A 215 62.64 -7.40 60.05
CA ILE A 215 63.93 -7.01 60.62
C ILE A 215 63.78 -6.66 62.11
N LYS A 216 62.73 -5.92 62.48
CA LYS A 216 62.46 -5.54 63.88
C LYS A 216 62.05 -6.72 64.77
N LEU A 217 61.35 -7.72 64.21
CA LEU A 217 60.93 -8.90 64.98
C LEU A 217 62.06 -9.91 65.16
N THR A 218 62.97 -9.98 64.19
CA THR A 218 64.09 -10.93 64.19
C THR A 218 65.32 -10.39 64.95
N ARG A 219 65.40 -9.07 65.17
CA ARG A 219 66.51 -8.38 65.85
C ARG A 219 66.08 -7.84 67.20
#